data_AF-A0A1B3N4H7-F1
#
_entry.id   AF-A0A1B3N4H7-F1
#
_cell.length_a   1.000
_cell.length_b   1.000
_cell.length_c   1.000
_cell.angle_alpha   90.00
_cell.angle_beta   90.00
_cell.angle_gamma   90.00
#
_symmetry.space_group_name_H-M   'P 1'
#
loop_
_entity.id
_entity.type
_entity.pdbx_description
1 polymer ?
#
loop_
_entity_poly.entity_id
_entity_poly.type
_entity_poly.pdbx_seq_one_letter_code
_entity_poly.pdbx_strand_id
1 'polypeptide(L)'
;MMLLPALLLTTVTPPPCPDRTINAADLCQNREIAARWADVETAMRAWQKVDPRKATIAERRDEALADLRRGFEYSPDDSPQQANADVIIESLGYVKAEIDGLTQIASSIRTPASFGPGLARDCLVGAVVNCVVESAGFLNAGEEGKARAIAWQYVSGLDAGGGIPLHMTIAWDVSGAKPALIGYTSTEGEAEPPRLVDNGEDIILHFPARTAGTGEGNADSLFLYRTGAWVNIGMNSWKTELRTRLPEGMGLWKGVDYDYYGLSSYFPIWRDSDANCCATGGNAYAVFKIVDDRLKIDTLDFTPDAAVQVKPLSCPILKASYRSPWPTRFTLHFEKPALPPSAQSDMVAVIEQTDEDDKLIFRRYFSFAGSNGFGSTTLIPVDGLGDAQNPPQMLPEAEGEESLYFHAFIGEPNGMKYVSTPPLPGSPAPLGVFMPDLARSLWYDGIADPKGGPPIRVEMPRDMWMGECAE
;
A
#
# COMPACT_ATOMS: atom_id res chain seq x y z
N MET A 1 -47.36 37.43 30.38
CA MET A 1 -45.97 37.38 29.86
C MET A 1 -45.58 35.93 29.73
N MET A 2 -45.67 35.37 28.51
CA MET A 2 -45.18 34.03 28.19
C MET A 2 -43.72 34.15 27.77
N LEU A 3 -42.82 33.46 28.47
CA LEU A 3 -41.42 33.31 28.09
C LEU A 3 -41.32 32.23 27.02
N LEU A 4 -40.95 32.62 25.79
CA LEU A 4 -40.49 31.68 24.76
C LEU A 4 -39.07 31.19 25.12
N PRO A 5 -38.77 29.89 25.00
CA PRO A 5 -37.41 29.41 25.08
C PRO A 5 -36.65 29.82 23.82
N ALA A 6 -35.49 30.47 23.99
CA ALA A 6 -34.57 30.75 22.91
C ALA A 6 -34.07 29.41 22.34
N LEU A 7 -34.45 29.11 21.09
CA LEU A 7 -33.77 28.09 20.29
C LEU A 7 -32.31 28.53 20.14
N LEU A 8 -31.41 27.83 20.82
CA LEU A 8 -29.99 27.80 20.47
C LEU A 8 -29.89 27.18 19.08
N LEU A 9 -29.89 28.01 18.04
CA LEU A 9 -29.41 27.63 16.72
C LEU A 9 -27.93 27.31 16.88
N THR A 10 -27.62 26.02 17.01
CA THR A 10 -26.26 25.54 16.75
C THR A 10 -25.95 25.93 15.32
N THR A 11 -25.04 26.88 15.15
CA THR A 11 -24.47 27.17 13.84
C THR A 11 -23.77 25.90 13.39
N VAL A 12 -24.42 25.12 12.54
CA VAL A 12 -23.78 24.04 11.80
C VAL A 12 -22.73 24.75 10.95
N THR A 13 -21.46 24.65 11.34
CA THR A 13 -20.36 25.04 10.47
C THR A 13 -20.60 24.32 9.15
N PRO A 14 -20.70 25.04 8.01
CA PRO A 14 -20.89 24.39 6.73
C PRO A 14 -19.77 23.36 6.54
N PRO A 15 -20.07 22.22 5.90
CA PRO A 15 -19.06 21.20 5.68
C PRO A 15 -17.88 21.80 4.91
N PRO A 16 -16.67 21.29 5.13
CA PRO A 16 -15.51 21.67 4.33
C PRO A 16 -15.74 21.26 2.87
N CYS A 17 -15.49 22.17 1.92
CA CYS A 17 -15.81 21.95 0.50
C CYS A 17 -14.59 21.47 -0.32
N PRO A 18 -14.79 20.64 -1.37
CA PRO A 18 -13.77 20.28 -2.37
C PRO A 18 -13.30 21.45 -3.26
N ASP A 19 -12.55 22.40 -2.70
CA ASP A 19 -12.18 23.67 -3.35
C ASP A 19 -11.16 23.56 -4.50
N ARG A 20 -10.49 22.40 -4.64
CA ARG A 20 -9.51 22.13 -5.71
C ARG A 20 -10.10 21.46 -6.96
N THR A 21 -11.41 21.35 -7.07
CA THR A 21 -12.07 20.61 -8.16
C THR A 21 -12.67 21.56 -9.20
N ILE A 22 -12.71 21.16 -10.48
CA ILE A 22 -13.29 21.99 -11.56
C ILE A 22 -14.77 22.33 -11.26
N ASN A 23 -15.47 21.42 -10.59
CA ASN A 23 -16.88 21.50 -10.21
C ASN A 23 -17.09 21.80 -8.72
N ALA A 24 -16.14 22.45 -8.05
CA ALA A 24 -16.19 22.74 -6.61
C ALA A 24 -17.50 23.39 -6.16
N ALA A 25 -18.00 24.38 -6.89
CA ALA A 25 -19.23 25.09 -6.53
C ALA A 25 -20.48 24.18 -6.52
N ASP A 26 -20.56 23.23 -7.45
CA ASP A 26 -21.66 22.27 -7.54
C ASP A 26 -21.54 21.22 -6.41
N LEU A 27 -20.31 20.75 -6.15
CA LEU A 27 -20.03 19.83 -5.05
C LEU A 27 -20.30 20.46 -3.68
N CYS A 28 -19.95 21.74 -3.48
CA CYS A 28 -20.28 22.47 -2.24
C CYS A 28 -21.79 22.53 -1.98
N GLN A 29 -22.61 22.54 -3.04
CA GLN A 29 -24.07 22.62 -2.94
C GLN A 29 -24.74 21.25 -2.82
N ASN A 30 -23.97 20.17 -2.96
CA ASN A 30 -24.47 18.81 -2.87
C ASN A 30 -24.85 18.47 -1.41
N ARG A 31 -26.17 18.36 -1.17
CA ARG A 31 -26.73 18.05 0.16
C ARG A 31 -26.35 16.66 0.66
N GLU A 32 -26.13 15.70 -0.23
CA GLU A 32 -25.75 14.34 0.18
C GLU A 32 -24.33 14.30 0.71
N ILE A 33 -23.37 14.96 0.06
CA ILE A 33 -22.00 15.11 0.56
C ILE A 33 -22.00 15.73 1.96
N ALA A 34 -22.79 16.80 2.15
CA ALA A 34 -22.94 17.44 3.46
C ALA A 34 -23.50 16.50 4.54
N ALA A 35 -24.51 15.69 4.19
CA ALA A 35 -25.10 14.71 5.11
C ALA A 35 -24.10 13.60 5.47
N ARG A 36 -23.37 13.05 4.49
CA ARG A 36 -22.36 12.00 4.72
C ARG A 36 -21.22 12.49 5.60
N TRP A 37 -20.76 13.73 5.42
CA TRP A 37 -19.76 14.31 6.31
C TRP A 37 -20.28 14.44 7.76
N ALA A 38 -21.54 14.83 7.96
CA ALA A 38 -22.14 14.90 9.30
C ALA A 38 -22.22 13.52 9.97
N ASP A 39 -22.45 12.46 9.19
CA ASP A 39 -22.39 11.08 9.68
C ASP A 39 -20.98 10.69 10.13
N VAL A 40 -19.95 11.03 9.34
CA VAL A 40 -18.53 10.84 9.69
C VAL A 40 -18.18 11.57 10.99
N GLU A 41 -18.58 12.84 11.14
CA GLU A 41 -18.33 13.58 12.38
C GLU A 41 -19.04 12.96 13.60
N THR A 42 -20.22 12.38 13.39
CA THR A 42 -20.96 11.69 14.44
C THR A 42 -20.25 10.40 14.84
N ALA A 43 -19.75 9.62 13.88
CA ALA A 43 -18.91 8.44 14.13
C ALA A 43 -17.62 8.82 14.88
N MET A 44 -16.92 9.89 14.46
CA MET A 44 -15.73 10.40 15.15
C MET A 44 -16.01 10.76 16.62
N ARG A 45 -17.14 11.44 16.88
CA ARG A 45 -17.57 11.77 18.26
C ARG A 45 -17.91 10.53 19.08
N ALA A 46 -18.42 9.46 18.47
CA ALA A 46 -18.65 8.19 19.14
C ALA A 46 -17.32 7.50 19.47
N TRP A 47 -16.40 7.42 18.51
CA TRP A 47 -15.06 6.85 18.68
C TRP A 47 -14.28 7.54 19.81
N GLN A 48 -14.30 8.88 19.82
CA GLN A 48 -13.64 9.69 20.85
C GLN A 48 -14.12 9.40 22.28
N LYS A 49 -15.34 8.89 22.48
CA LYS A 49 -15.86 8.56 23.82
C LYS A 49 -15.25 7.28 24.40
N VAL A 50 -14.85 6.34 23.55
CA VAL A 50 -14.44 4.99 23.96
C VAL A 50 -12.95 4.74 23.80
N ASP A 51 -12.28 5.47 22.90
CA ASP A 51 -10.87 5.24 22.58
C ASP A 51 -9.94 6.25 23.30
N PRO A 52 -8.87 5.81 23.98
CA PRO A 52 -7.92 6.70 24.65
C PRO A 52 -6.97 7.46 23.69
N ARG A 53 -6.90 7.08 22.41
CA ARG A 53 -5.92 7.60 21.43
C ARG A 53 -6.34 8.95 20.81
N LYS A 54 -6.41 9.98 21.64
CA LYS A 54 -6.96 11.30 21.24
C LYS A 54 -6.23 11.94 20.06
N ALA A 55 -4.89 11.83 20.00
CA ALA A 55 -4.12 12.40 18.90
C ALA A 55 -4.34 11.63 17.60
N THR A 56 -4.39 10.29 17.64
CA THR A 56 -4.74 9.45 16.48
C THR A 56 -6.12 9.79 15.90
N ILE A 57 -7.13 9.96 16.74
CA ILE A 57 -8.48 10.35 16.30
C ILE A 57 -8.46 11.72 15.63
N ALA A 58 -7.71 12.68 16.20
CA ALA A 58 -7.57 14.01 15.64
C ALA A 58 -6.83 13.98 14.29
N GLU A 59 -5.77 13.18 14.14
CA GLU A 59 -5.07 12.97 12.87
C GLU A 59 -5.98 12.38 11.79
N ARG A 60 -6.76 11.33 12.11
CA ARG A 60 -7.70 10.72 11.16
C ARG A 60 -8.77 11.71 10.71
N ARG A 61 -9.24 12.57 11.60
CA ARG A 61 -10.17 13.65 11.26
C ARG A 61 -9.53 14.66 10.30
N ASP A 62 -8.30 15.08 10.57
CA ASP A 62 -7.57 16.03 9.72
C ASP A 62 -7.29 15.44 8.34
N GLU A 63 -7.00 14.14 8.25
CA GLU A 63 -6.80 13.42 6.99
C GLU A 63 -8.09 13.34 6.17
N ALA A 64 -9.18 12.84 6.75
CA ALA A 64 -10.48 12.78 6.08
C ALA A 64 -10.97 14.15 5.62
N LEU A 65 -10.68 15.20 6.41
CA LEU A 65 -10.95 16.59 6.05
C LEU A 65 -10.11 17.04 4.85
N ALA A 66 -8.82 16.71 4.84
CA ALA A 66 -7.92 17.06 3.76
C ALA A 66 -8.28 16.34 2.45
N ASP A 67 -8.68 15.06 2.52
CA ASP A 67 -9.16 14.29 1.37
C ASP A 67 -10.46 14.88 0.81
N LEU A 68 -11.41 15.22 1.68
CA LEU A 68 -12.65 15.87 1.26
C LEU A 68 -12.39 17.21 0.56
N ARG A 69 -11.46 18.04 1.06
CA ARG A 69 -11.08 19.30 0.41
C ARG A 69 -10.41 19.10 -0.96
N ARG A 70 -9.67 18.01 -1.12
CA ARG A 70 -9.10 17.62 -2.42
C ARG A 70 -10.12 16.99 -3.37
N GLY A 71 -11.29 16.59 -2.87
CA GLY A 71 -12.31 15.90 -3.65
C GLY A 71 -12.07 14.40 -3.79
N PHE A 72 -11.27 13.79 -2.90
CA PHE A 72 -10.88 12.37 -2.90
C PHE A 72 -10.18 11.85 -4.18
N GLU A 73 -9.98 12.71 -5.18
CA GLU A 73 -9.19 12.45 -6.37
C GLU A 73 -7.82 13.11 -6.22
N TYR A 74 -6.75 12.33 -6.45
CA TYR A 74 -5.38 12.82 -6.29
C TYR A 74 -4.83 13.33 -7.63
N SER A 75 -4.45 14.61 -7.68
CA SER A 75 -3.68 15.20 -8.79
C SER A 75 -2.23 15.42 -8.35
N PRO A 76 -1.23 14.80 -9.00
CA PRO A 76 0.17 14.98 -8.63
C PRO A 76 0.70 16.40 -8.88
N ASP A 77 0.18 17.08 -9.90
CA ASP A 77 0.66 18.39 -10.38
C ASP A 77 -0.18 19.56 -9.85
N ASP A 78 -0.99 19.31 -8.81
CA ASP A 78 -1.86 20.31 -8.21
C ASP A 78 -2.92 20.91 -9.17
N SER A 79 -3.10 20.32 -10.36
CA SER A 79 -4.11 20.75 -11.33
C SER A 79 -5.53 20.41 -10.85
N PRO A 80 -6.53 21.29 -11.10
CA PRO A 80 -7.91 20.98 -10.80
C PRO A 80 -8.41 19.77 -11.56
N GLN A 81 -8.96 18.77 -10.86
CA GLN A 81 -9.55 17.56 -11.45
C GLN A 81 -11.08 17.65 -11.46
N GLN A 82 -11.70 16.88 -12.33
CA GLN A 82 -13.15 16.73 -12.36
C GLN A 82 -13.58 15.67 -11.34
N ALA A 83 -13.94 16.12 -10.14
CA ALA A 83 -14.35 15.19 -9.09
C ALA A 83 -15.76 14.65 -9.28
N ASN A 84 -15.93 13.34 -9.07
CA ASN A 84 -17.24 12.69 -9.10
C ASN A 84 -17.92 12.70 -7.73
N ALA A 85 -19.14 13.25 -7.65
CA ALA A 85 -19.92 13.29 -6.42
C ALA A 85 -20.19 11.90 -5.82
N ASP A 86 -20.45 10.90 -6.66
CA ASP A 86 -20.73 9.53 -6.22
C ASP A 86 -19.49 8.91 -5.55
N VAL A 87 -18.29 9.17 -6.11
CA VAL A 87 -17.01 8.71 -5.55
C VAL A 87 -16.72 9.37 -4.20
N ILE A 88 -17.02 10.67 -4.05
CA ILE A 88 -16.89 11.36 -2.77
C ILE A 88 -17.85 10.77 -1.73
N ILE A 89 -19.11 10.53 -2.11
CA ILE A 89 -20.14 9.95 -1.24
C ILE A 89 -19.74 8.55 -0.78
N GLU A 90 -19.25 7.72 -1.71
CA GLU A 90 -18.73 6.38 -1.43
C GLU A 90 -17.52 6.43 -0.49
N SER A 91 -16.55 7.31 -0.76
CA SER A 91 -15.35 7.50 0.07
C SER A 91 -15.69 7.91 1.51
N LEU A 92 -16.65 8.82 1.70
CA LEU A 92 -17.14 9.19 3.03
C LEU A 92 -17.83 8.00 3.73
N GLY A 93 -18.52 7.15 2.96
CA GLY A 93 -19.07 5.88 3.44
C GLY A 93 -17.99 4.94 3.99
N TYR A 94 -16.88 4.77 3.25
CA TYR A 94 -15.74 3.96 3.70
C TYR A 94 -15.09 4.53 4.96
N VAL A 95 -14.82 5.83 5.01
CA VAL A 95 -14.26 6.50 6.20
C VAL A 95 -15.15 6.27 7.42
N LYS A 96 -16.47 6.41 7.27
CA LYS A 96 -17.40 6.14 8.37
C LYS A 96 -17.34 4.68 8.83
N ALA A 97 -17.37 3.73 7.90
CA ALA A 97 -17.35 2.30 8.21
C ALA A 97 -16.07 1.90 8.96
N GLU A 98 -14.92 2.44 8.56
CA GLU A 98 -13.65 2.26 9.27
C GLU A 98 -13.71 2.79 10.71
N ILE A 99 -14.22 4.01 10.92
CA ILE A 99 -14.36 4.62 12.26
C ILE A 99 -15.31 3.81 13.14
N ASP A 100 -16.42 3.31 12.58
CA ASP A 100 -17.36 2.45 13.30
C ASP A 100 -16.68 1.13 13.73
N GLY A 101 -15.88 0.52 12.86
CA GLY A 101 -15.08 -0.66 13.18
C GLY A 101 -14.07 -0.40 14.30
N LEU A 102 -13.33 0.71 14.23
CA LEU A 102 -12.41 1.13 15.30
C LEU A 102 -13.12 1.41 16.62
N THR A 103 -14.31 2.02 16.57
CA THR A 103 -15.17 2.26 17.73
C THR A 103 -15.61 0.93 18.37
N GLN A 104 -16.03 -0.04 17.56
CA GLN A 104 -16.43 -1.36 18.01
C GLN A 104 -15.27 -2.07 18.70
N ILE A 105 -14.07 -2.06 18.09
CA ILE A 105 -12.86 -2.62 18.68
C ILE A 105 -12.59 -1.96 20.05
N ALA A 106 -12.44 -0.64 20.10
CA ALA A 106 -12.14 0.10 21.32
C ALA A 106 -13.14 -0.20 22.45
N SER A 107 -14.44 -0.20 22.13
CA SER A 107 -15.51 -0.46 23.11
C SER A 107 -15.52 -1.89 23.64
N SER A 108 -14.92 -2.83 22.90
CA SER A 108 -14.87 -4.25 23.26
C SER A 108 -13.63 -4.64 24.08
N ILE A 109 -12.67 -3.72 24.25
CA ILE A 109 -11.47 -3.95 25.05
C ILE A 109 -11.85 -4.01 26.53
N ARG A 110 -11.59 -5.15 27.16
CA ARG A 110 -11.83 -5.40 28.58
C ARG A 110 -10.61 -4.99 29.40
N THR A 111 -10.87 -4.37 30.55
CA THR A 111 -9.85 -4.09 31.57
C THR A 111 -10.18 -4.90 32.83
N PRO A 112 -9.53 -6.07 33.04
CA PRO A 112 -9.74 -6.87 34.23
C PRO A 112 -9.38 -6.12 35.51
N ALA A 113 -9.95 -6.55 36.65
CA ALA A 113 -9.62 -5.99 37.97
C ALA A 113 -8.16 -6.27 38.38
N SER A 114 -7.58 -7.36 37.88
CA SER A 114 -6.17 -7.71 38.06
C SER A 114 -5.66 -8.51 36.87
N PHE A 115 -4.35 -8.42 36.64
CA PHE A 115 -3.65 -9.17 35.61
C PHE A 115 -2.88 -10.33 36.28
N GLY A 116 -2.93 -11.51 35.66
CA GLY A 116 -2.35 -12.73 36.21
C GLY A 116 -2.08 -13.77 35.12
N PRO A 117 -1.97 -15.06 35.46
CA PRO A 117 -1.65 -16.12 34.49
C PRO A 117 -2.64 -16.23 33.31
N GLY A 118 -3.89 -15.77 33.50
CA GLY A 118 -4.90 -15.73 32.44
C GLY A 118 -4.59 -14.72 31.32
N LEU A 119 -3.70 -13.75 31.54
CA LEU A 119 -3.33 -12.75 30.55
C LEU A 119 -2.78 -13.37 29.25
N ALA A 120 -2.10 -14.52 29.32
CA ALA A 120 -1.58 -15.20 28.13
C ALA A 120 -2.60 -16.14 27.45
N ARG A 121 -3.85 -16.21 27.94
CA ARG A 121 -4.86 -17.18 27.48
C ARG A 121 -6.18 -16.52 27.11
N ASP A 122 -6.61 -15.57 27.93
CA ASP A 122 -7.91 -14.93 27.79
C ASP A 122 -7.75 -13.69 26.91
N CYS A 123 -8.25 -13.75 25.67
CA CYS A 123 -8.28 -12.56 24.82
C CYS A 123 -9.11 -11.45 25.49
N LEU A 124 -8.56 -10.24 25.61
CA LEU A 124 -9.26 -9.13 26.25
C LEU A 124 -10.00 -8.23 25.26
N VAL A 125 -10.19 -8.65 24.01
CA VAL A 125 -10.95 -7.92 22.99
C VAL A 125 -12.17 -8.74 22.55
N GLY A 126 -13.36 -8.17 22.68
CA GLY A 126 -14.61 -8.86 22.33
C GLY A 126 -14.97 -8.80 20.85
N ALA A 127 -14.49 -7.80 20.10
CA ALA A 127 -14.84 -7.58 18.70
C ALA A 127 -14.01 -8.41 17.71
N VAL A 128 -12.94 -9.07 18.18
CA VAL A 128 -12.06 -9.90 17.34
C VAL A 128 -12.64 -11.31 17.27
N VAL A 129 -13.05 -11.72 16.07
CA VAL A 129 -13.58 -13.06 15.83
C VAL A 129 -12.43 -14.06 15.84
N ASN A 130 -12.63 -15.22 16.49
CA ASN A 130 -11.60 -16.24 16.69
C ASN A 130 -10.32 -15.68 17.33
N CYS A 131 -10.47 -14.73 18.27
CA CYS A 131 -9.33 -14.09 18.91
C CYS A 131 -8.40 -15.10 19.60
N VAL A 132 -7.12 -15.06 19.24
CA VAL A 132 -6.03 -15.83 19.83
C VAL A 132 -5.04 -14.87 20.47
N VAL A 133 -4.61 -15.18 21.71
CA VAL A 133 -3.48 -14.48 22.33
C VAL A 133 -2.20 -15.16 21.88
N GLU A 134 -1.44 -14.52 21.01
CA GLU A 134 -0.18 -15.06 20.49
C GLU A 134 0.95 -14.86 21.49
N SER A 135 0.98 -13.71 22.15
CA SER A 135 1.90 -13.46 23.26
C SER A 135 1.35 -12.42 24.22
N ALA A 136 1.86 -12.42 25.44
CA ALA A 136 1.48 -11.46 26.46
C ALA A 136 2.60 -11.34 27.50
N GLY A 137 2.62 -10.22 28.22
CA GLY A 137 3.67 -10.03 29.22
C GLY A 137 3.50 -8.77 30.04
N PHE A 138 4.59 -8.47 30.76
CA PHE A 138 4.73 -7.26 31.56
C PHE A 138 6.02 -6.55 31.18
N LEU A 139 5.94 -5.23 31.05
CA LEU A 139 7.10 -4.35 30.88
C LEU A 139 7.21 -3.45 32.11
N ASN A 140 8.43 -3.10 32.49
CA ASN A 140 8.69 -2.18 33.59
C ASN A 140 9.66 -1.07 33.14
N ALA A 141 9.40 0.17 33.54
CA ALA A 141 10.28 1.32 33.31
C ALA A 141 10.22 2.29 34.50
N GLY A 142 11.15 3.23 34.59
CA GLY A 142 11.26 4.22 35.64
C GLY A 142 12.12 3.76 36.83
N GLU A 143 12.45 4.72 37.69
CA GLU A 143 13.29 4.50 38.86
C GLU A 143 12.58 3.70 39.98
N GLU A 144 13.38 3.10 40.86
CA GLU A 144 12.90 2.38 42.04
C GLU A 144 11.98 3.27 42.91
N GLY A 145 10.78 2.78 43.21
CA GLY A 145 9.74 3.54 43.92
C GLY A 145 8.84 4.43 43.05
N LYS A 146 9.16 4.62 41.76
CA LYS A 146 8.31 5.27 40.74
C LYS A 146 8.09 4.42 39.50
N ALA A 147 8.54 3.16 39.52
CA ALA A 147 8.46 2.26 38.40
C ALA A 147 7.02 2.12 37.89
N ARG A 148 6.88 2.18 36.56
CA ARG A 148 5.65 1.85 35.84
C ARG A 148 5.67 0.37 35.50
N ALA A 149 4.57 -0.31 35.76
CA ALA A 149 4.33 -1.68 35.32
C ALA A 149 3.23 -1.66 34.26
N ILE A 150 3.49 -2.28 33.11
CA ILE A 150 2.61 -2.26 31.95
C ILE A 150 2.30 -3.71 31.58
N ALA A 151 1.04 -4.11 31.65
CA ALA A 151 0.58 -5.40 31.12
C ALA A 151 0.24 -5.25 29.64
N TRP A 152 0.53 -6.24 28.80
CA TRP A 152 0.22 -6.18 27.38
C TRP A 152 -0.19 -7.54 26.79
N GLN A 153 -0.94 -7.48 25.70
CA GLN A 153 -1.28 -8.63 24.84
C GLN A 153 -0.99 -8.30 23.38
N TYR A 154 -0.44 -9.27 22.67
CA TYR A 154 -0.46 -9.35 21.21
C TYR A 154 -1.46 -10.44 20.83
N VAL A 155 -2.47 -10.06 20.05
CA VAL A 155 -3.58 -10.93 19.65
C VAL A 155 -3.74 -10.94 18.15
N SER A 156 -4.20 -12.07 17.62
CA SER A 156 -4.61 -12.21 16.23
C SER A 156 -6.02 -12.77 16.12
N GLY A 157 -6.63 -12.60 14.97
CA GLY A 157 -7.96 -13.12 14.67
C GLY A 157 -8.50 -12.51 13.39
N LEU A 158 -9.81 -12.34 13.34
CA LEU A 158 -10.51 -11.70 12.23
C LEU A 158 -11.23 -10.45 12.72
N ASP A 159 -11.40 -9.50 11.81
CA ASP A 159 -12.27 -8.35 12.01
C ASP A 159 -13.72 -8.78 12.32
N ALA A 160 -14.58 -7.84 12.73
CA ALA A 160 -15.96 -8.16 13.09
C ALA A 160 -16.77 -8.75 11.92
N GLY A 161 -16.37 -8.48 10.67
CA GLY A 161 -16.94 -9.09 9.46
C GLY A 161 -16.47 -10.52 9.19
N GLY A 162 -15.43 -10.99 9.89
CA GLY A 162 -14.85 -12.33 9.76
C GLY A 162 -14.06 -12.53 8.46
N GLY A 163 -13.79 -11.47 7.70
CA GLY A 163 -13.22 -11.55 6.36
C GLY A 163 -11.76 -11.10 6.27
N ILE A 164 -11.31 -10.27 7.21
CA ILE A 164 -10.00 -9.63 7.15
C ILE A 164 -9.16 -10.08 8.36
N PRO A 165 -7.95 -10.64 8.15
CA PRO A 165 -7.00 -10.89 9.23
C PRO A 165 -6.78 -9.62 10.05
N LEU A 166 -6.66 -9.77 11.36
CA LEU A 166 -6.47 -8.66 12.27
C LEU A 166 -5.42 -9.02 13.31
N HIS A 167 -4.37 -8.20 13.38
CA HIS A 167 -3.27 -8.28 14.32
C HIS A 167 -3.32 -7.04 15.21
N MET A 168 -3.22 -7.23 16.53
CA MET A 168 -3.36 -6.14 17.49
C MET A 168 -2.42 -6.28 18.67
N THR A 169 -1.85 -5.15 19.10
CA THR A 169 -1.13 -5.03 20.37
C THR A 169 -1.86 -4.05 21.28
N ILE A 170 -2.12 -4.46 22.53
CA ILE A 170 -2.90 -3.70 23.51
C ILE A 170 -2.12 -3.66 24.82
N ALA A 171 -2.15 -2.51 25.52
CA ALA A 171 -1.51 -2.40 26.82
C ALA A 171 -2.33 -1.66 27.87
N TRP A 172 -2.09 -2.05 29.12
CA TRP A 172 -2.70 -1.48 30.31
C TRP A 172 -1.62 -1.07 31.31
N ASP A 173 -1.82 0.07 31.94
CA ASP A 173 -1.03 0.51 33.07
C ASP A 173 -1.54 -0.21 34.31
N VAL A 174 -0.67 -0.99 34.94
CA VAL A 174 -0.96 -1.77 36.16
C VAL A 174 -0.18 -1.26 37.37
N SER A 175 0.39 -0.06 37.28
CA SER A 175 1.16 0.57 38.36
C SER A 175 0.27 1.11 39.49
N GLY A 176 -1.00 1.38 39.19
CA GLY A 176 -1.98 1.92 40.12
C GLY A 176 -2.82 0.84 40.83
N ALA A 177 -3.67 1.27 41.76
CA ALA A 177 -4.59 0.38 42.46
C ALA A 177 -5.63 -0.31 41.54
N LYS A 178 -5.89 0.26 40.37
CA LYS A 178 -6.74 -0.32 39.34
C LYS A 178 -6.02 -0.22 37.99
N PRO A 179 -6.04 -1.29 37.18
CA PRO A 179 -5.52 -1.20 35.83
C PRO A 179 -6.27 -0.17 34.98
N ALA A 180 -5.56 0.50 34.08
CA ALA A 180 -6.12 1.45 33.14
C ALA A 180 -5.63 1.14 31.72
N LEU A 181 -6.52 1.16 30.73
CA LEU A 181 -6.13 1.01 29.32
C LEU A 181 -5.24 2.18 28.91
N ILE A 182 -4.04 1.87 28.38
CA ILE A 182 -3.15 2.86 27.77
C ILE A 182 -3.62 3.12 26.34
N GLY A 183 -3.80 2.05 25.58
CA GLY A 183 -4.29 2.07 24.22
C GLY A 183 -3.94 0.79 23.47
N TYR A 184 -4.02 0.83 22.15
CA TYR A 184 -3.76 -0.31 21.27
C TYR A 184 -3.35 0.13 19.86
N THR A 185 -2.76 -0.78 19.11
CA THR A 185 -2.70 -0.75 17.64
C THR A 185 -3.50 -1.93 17.08
N SER A 186 -3.99 -1.77 15.85
CA SER A 186 -4.71 -2.80 15.10
C SER A 186 -4.42 -2.65 13.61
N THR A 187 -4.12 -3.74 12.94
CA THR A 187 -3.86 -3.75 11.50
C THR A 187 -4.17 -5.11 10.88
N GLU A 188 -4.47 -5.10 9.60
CA GLU A 188 -4.59 -6.26 8.73
C GLU A 188 -3.24 -6.81 8.23
N GLY A 189 -2.15 -6.07 8.45
CA GLY A 189 -0.79 -6.53 8.19
C GLY A 189 -0.16 -7.15 9.44
N GLU A 190 1.00 -6.62 9.84
CA GLU A 190 1.80 -7.17 10.93
C GLU A 190 1.78 -6.23 12.14
N ALA A 191 1.68 -6.79 13.34
CA ALA A 191 1.90 -6.08 14.59
C ALA A 191 2.91 -6.83 15.46
N GLU A 192 3.67 -6.09 16.27
CA GLU A 192 4.71 -6.67 17.12
C GLU A 192 4.41 -6.44 18.61
N PRO A 193 5.07 -7.20 19.51
CA PRO A 193 5.11 -6.87 20.92
C PRO A 193 5.51 -5.41 21.20
N PRO A 194 4.97 -4.80 22.26
CA PRO A 194 5.23 -3.41 22.56
C PRO A 194 6.68 -3.18 22.98
N ARG A 195 7.23 -2.04 22.58
CA ARG A 195 8.57 -1.57 22.95
C ARG A 195 8.44 -0.46 23.98
N LEU A 196 9.11 -0.62 25.12
CA LEU A 196 9.17 0.37 26.19
C LEU A 196 10.58 0.96 26.22
N VAL A 197 10.66 2.28 26.00
CA VAL A 197 11.90 3.04 26.04
C VAL A 197 11.84 3.97 27.25
N ASP A 198 12.89 3.92 28.05
CA ASP A 198 13.12 4.83 29.17
C ASP A 198 14.48 5.49 28.93
N ASN A 199 14.47 6.78 28.59
CA ASN A 199 15.67 7.56 28.32
C ASN A 199 16.09 8.43 29.53
N GLY A 200 15.47 8.22 30.69
CA GLY A 200 15.70 8.99 31.93
C GLY A 200 14.90 10.29 32.03
N GLU A 201 14.46 10.86 30.90
CA GLU A 201 13.59 12.05 30.86
C GLU A 201 12.13 11.66 30.57
N ASP A 202 11.95 10.73 29.65
CA ASP A 202 10.68 10.28 29.09
C ASP A 202 10.56 8.76 29.18
N ILE A 203 9.34 8.29 29.47
CA ILE A 203 8.96 6.89 29.29
C ILE A 203 8.03 6.82 28.08
N ILE A 204 8.50 6.15 27.04
CA ILE A 204 7.84 6.03 25.74
C ILE A 204 7.41 4.58 25.56
N LEU A 205 6.14 4.38 25.21
CA LEU A 205 5.58 3.08 24.86
C LEU A 205 5.15 3.11 23.40
N HIS A 206 5.76 2.25 22.59
CA HIS A 206 5.51 2.12 21.16
C HIS A 206 4.92 0.74 20.85
N PHE A 207 3.86 0.73 20.03
CA PHE A 207 3.28 -0.47 19.46
C PHE A 207 3.62 -0.51 17.97
N PRO A 208 4.63 -1.31 17.56
CA PRO A 208 4.99 -1.44 16.16
C PRO A 208 3.88 -2.14 15.39
N ALA A 209 3.50 -1.57 14.24
CA ALA A 209 2.56 -2.20 13.33
C ALA A 209 2.67 -1.65 11.89
N ARG A 210 2.41 -2.52 10.92
CA ARG A 210 2.43 -2.22 9.47
C ARG A 210 1.14 -2.67 8.82
N THR A 211 0.60 -1.83 7.93
CA THR A 211 -0.55 -2.19 7.09
C THR A 211 -0.16 -3.26 6.08
N ALA A 212 -1.12 -4.08 5.67
CA ALA A 212 -0.90 -5.01 4.57
C ALA A 212 -0.77 -4.27 3.23
N GLY A 213 -0.27 -4.98 2.22
CA GLY A 213 -0.13 -4.46 0.87
C GLY A 213 1.24 -3.86 0.57
N THR A 214 1.44 -3.47 -0.69
CA THR A 214 2.76 -3.13 -1.23
C THR A 214 3.31 -1.80 -0.75
N GLY A 215 2.49 -0.96 -0.11
CA GLY A 215 2.89 0.32 0.48
C GLY A 215 3.48 0.19 1.90
N GLU A 216 3.26 -0.92 2.61
CA GLU A 216 3.77 -1.16 3.98
C GLU A 216 3.65 0.07 4.90
N GLY A 217 2.46 0.67 4.91
CA GLY A 217 2.16 1.87 5.67
C GLY A 217 2.36 1.66 7.18
N ASN A 218 2.64 2.74 7.91
CA ASN A 218 2.69 2.70 9.37
C ASN A 218 1.28 2.56 9.95
N ALA A 219 1.07 1.53 10.77
CA ALA A 219 -0.10 1.38 11.64
C ALA A 219 0.28 1.56 13.13
N ASP A 220 1.49 2.05 13.39
CA ASP A 220 2.05 2.23 14.72
C ASP A 220 1.18 3.07 15.66
N SER A 221 1.29 2.81 16.95
CA SER A 221 0.75 3.69 18.00
C SER A 221 1.83 4.05 19.00
N LEU A 222 1.91 5.33 19.36
CA LEU A 222 2.91 5.86 20.29
C LEU A 222 2.24 6.49 21.50
N PHE A 223 2.81 6.27 22.68
CA PHE A 223 2.36 6.83 23.93
C PHE A 223 3.55 7.37 24.72
N LEU A 224 3.35 8.52 25.35
CA LEU A 224 4.32 9.15 26.24
C LEU A 224 3.74 9.23 27.64
N TYR A 225 4.50 8.82 28.65
CA TYR A 225 4.13 9.05 30.04
C TYR A 225 4.51 10.47 30.46
N ARG A 226 3.52 11.35 30.63
CA ARG A 226 3.72 12.75 31.00
C ARG A 226 2.77 13.15 32.12
N THR A 227 3.26 13.90 33.10
CA THR A 227 2.43 14.48 34.17
C THR A 227 1.55 13.45 34.90
N GLY A 228 2.05 12.22 35.06
CA GLY A 228 1.34 11.15 35.77
C GLY A 228 0.37 10.32 34.92
N ALA A 229 0.27 10.56 33.61
CA ALA A 229 -0.65 9.87 32.72
C ALA A 229 0.01 9.49 31.39
N TRP A 230 -0.51 8.44 30.75
CA TRP A 230 -0.17 8.12 29.37
C TRP A 230 -0.93 9.04 28.42
N VAL A 231 -0.20 9.62 27.47
CA VAL A 231 -0.71 10.49 26.43
C VAL A 231 -0.39 9.86 25.09
N ASN A 232 -1.42 9.66 24.25
CA ASN A 232 -1.24 9.18 22.88
C ASN A 232 -0.63 10.27 22.01
N ILE A 233 0.41 9.91 21.25
CA ILE A 233 1.10 10.80 20.33
C ILE A 233 0.71 10.44 18.89
N GLY A 234 0.21 11.42 18.15
CA GLY A 234 -0.07 11.30 16.72
C GLY A 234 1.23 11.18 15.92
N MET A 235 1.29 10.18 15.05
CA MET A 235 2.53 9.77 14.39
C MET A 235 2.61 10.15 12.92
N ASN A 236 1.51 10.62 12.32
CA ASN A 236 1.46 10.81 10.87
C ASN A 236 1.49 12.29 10.44
N SER A 237 1.27 13.25 11.36
CA SER A 237 1.17 14.66 10.98
C SER A 237 2.42 15.25 10.33
N TRP A 238 3.59 14.69 10.62
CA TRP A 238 4.87 15.11 10.03
C TRP A 238 4.96 14.79 8.53
N LYS A 239 4.21 13.80 8.02
CA LYS A 239 4.22 13.44 6.58
C LYS A 239 3.68 14.56 5.70
N THR A 240 2.71 15.33 6.19
CA THR A 240 2.21 16.52 5.48
C THR A 240 3.28 17.61 5.42
N GLU A 241 4.04 17.78 6.50
CA GLU A 241 5.16 18.71 6.57
C GLU A 241 6.34 18.27 5.71
N LEU A 242 6.61 16.96 5.61
CA LEU A 242 7.66 16.42 4.74
C LEU A 242 7.46 16.88 3.30
N ARG A 243 6.22 16.81 2.78
CA ARG A 243 5.90 17.22 1.40
C ARG A 243 6.25 18.68 1.11
N THR A 244 6.19 19.57 2.09
CA THR A 244 6.54 20.98 1.90
C THR A 244 8.02 21.27 2.08
N ARG A 245 8.78 20.32 2.63
CA ARG A 245 10.22 20.43 2.87
C ARG A 245 11.07 19.68 1.83
N LEU A 246 10.48 18.78 1.05
CA LEU A 246 11.14 18.10 -0.06
C LEU A 246 11.04 18.92 -1.36
N PRO A 247 11.98 18.73 -2.32
CA PRO A 247 11.82 19.25 -3.67
C PRO A 247 10.54 18.75 -4.35
N GLU A 248 10.03 19.51 -5.31
CA GLU A 248 8.88 19.11 -6.13
C GLU A 248 9.14 17.79 -6.86
N GLY A 249 8.11 16.96 -6.99
CA GLY A 249 8.18 15.64 -7.61
C GLY A 249 8.90 14.59 -6.76
N MET A 250 9.08 14.86 -5.46
CA MET A 250 9.63 13.91 -4.48
C MET A 250 8.69 13.71 -3.29
N GLY A 251 8.64 12.49 -2.78
CA GLY A 251 7.77 12.16 -1.65
C GLY A 251 8.11 10.85 -0.96
N LEU A 252 7.40 10.61 0.15
CA LEU A 252 7.41 9.34 0.86
C LEU A 252 6.17 8.55 0.45
N TRP A 253 6.37 7.33 -0.03
CA TRP A 253 5.27 6.45 -0.45
C TRP A 253 5.01 5.30 0.53
N LYS A 254 6.06 4.81 1.21
CA LYS A 254 5.97 3.73 2.18
C LYS A 254 5.97 4.20 3.63
N GLY A 255 5.64 3.31 4.56
CA GLY A 255 5.85 3.56 5.99
C GLY A 255 7.33 3.65 6.35
N VAL A 256 7.64 4.25 7.50
CA VAL A 256 9.01 4.46 7.98
C VAL A 256 9.29 3.66 9.25
N ASP A 257 10.55 3.32 9.48
CA ASP A 257 11.00 2.79 10.77
C ASP A 257 11.39 3.94 11.70
N TYR A 258 10.84 3.91 12.91
CA TYR A 258 11.12 4.91 13.93
C TYR A 258 12.16 4.40 14.93
N ASP A 259 13.14 5.24 15.22
CA ASP A 259 14.03 5.10 16.38
C ASP A 259 13.55 6.02 17.50
N TYR A 260 13.02 5.42 18.58
CA TYR A 260 12.47 6.17 19.72
C TYR A 260 13.50 6.54 20.79
N TYR A 261 14.75 6.05 20.70
CA TYR A 261 15.82 6.59 21.55
C TYR A 261 16.19 8.01 21.11
N GLY A 262 16.21 8.25 19.80
CA GLY A 262 16.48 9.57 19.21
C GLY A 262 15.24 10.34 18.70
N LEU A 263 14.03 9.77 18.81
CA LEU A 263 12.83 10.22 18.12
C LEU A 263 13.11 10.58 16.66
N SER A 264 13.67 9.64 15.90
CA SER A 264 14.12 9.88 14.53
C SER A 264 13.66 8.79 13.57
N SER A 265 13.85 9.02 12.27
CA SER A 265 13.63 8.02 11.24
C SER A 265 14.54 8.26 10.05
N TYR A 266 15.02 7.17 9.45
CA TYR A 266 15.71 7.16 8.18
C TYR A 266 14.83 6.45 7.15
N PHE A 267 14.57 7.10 6.02
CA PHE A 267 13.68 6.55 5.01
C PHE A 267 14.08 6.95 3.59
N PRO A 268 13.83 6.08 2.61
CA PRO A 268 14.07 6.40 1.21
C PRO A 268 13.00 7.38 0.69
N ILE A 269 13.35 8.14 -0.35
CA ILE A 269 12.49 9.12 -1.01
C ILE A 269 12.17 8.64 -2.42
N TRP A 270 10.91 8.70 -2.82
CA TRP A 270 10.43 8.41 -4.15
C TRP A 270 10.40 9.68 -5.00
N ARG A 271 10.67 9.53 -6.29
CA ARG A 271 10.27 10.48 -7.33
C ARG A 271 8.87 10.12 -7.85
N ASP A 272 8.17 11.07 -8.43
CA ASP A 272 6.86 10.80 -9.06
C ASP A 272 6.92 9.77 -10.20
N SER A 273 8.10 9.60 -10.82
CA SER A 273 8.31 8.58 -11.84
C SER A 273 8.51 7.17 -11.30
N ASP A 274 8.76 7.03 -10.00
CA ASP A 274 9.16 5.76 -9.40
C ASP A 274 8.03 4.74 -9.37
N ALA A 275 8.41 3.47 -9.47
CA ALA A 275 7.50 2.37 -9.13
C ALA A 275 7.42 2.22 -7.61
N ASN A 276 6.28 1.71 -7.12
CA ASN A 276 6.03 1.55 -5.68
C ASN A 276 7.11 0.72 -4.95
N CYS A 277 7.76 -0.23 -5.63
CA CYS A 277 8.82 -1.06 -5.02
C CYS A 277 10.11 -0.30 -4.71
N CYS A 278 10.39 0.80 -5.42
CA CYS A 278 11.75 1.16 -5.76
C CYS A 278 11.95 2.67 -5.70
N ALA A 279 12.27 3.16 -4.50
CA ALA A 279 12.58 4.57 -4.26
C ALA A 279 13.91 4.97 -4.93
N THR A 280 13.90 6.06 -5.68
CA THR A 280 15.07 6.53 -6.42
C THR A 280 15.48 7.96 -6.05
N GLY A 281 14.63 8.72 -5.38
CA GLY A 281 14.82 10.14 -5.03
C GLY A 281 15.98 10.42 -4.07
N GLY A 282 16.57 9.39 -3.46
CA GLY A 282 17.61 9.48 -2.45
C GLY A 282 17.08 9.05 -1.09
N ASN A 283 17.69 9.55 -0.02
CA ASN A 283 17.32 9.20 1.34
C ASN A 283 17.15 10.45 2.20
N ALA A 284 16.27 10.37 3.18
CA ALA A 284 16.06 11.41 4.17
C ALA A 284 16.24 10.85 5.59
N TYR A 285 16.86 11.66 6.44
CA TYR A 285 16.90 11.45 7.88
C TYR A 285 16.10 12.57 8.55
N ALA A 286 15.10 12.22 9.33
CA ALA A 286 14.28 13.16 10.07
C ALA A 286 14.46 12.96 11.57
N VAL A 287 14.71 14.05 12.29
CA VAL A 287 14.58 14.11 13.75
C VAL A 287 13.25 14.75 14.07
N PHE A 288 12.49 14.13 14.95
CA PHE A 288 11.17 14.56 15.34
C PHE A 288 11.17 15.23 16.71
N LYS A 289 10.18 16.09 16.91
CA LYS A 289 9.78 16.59 18.22
C LYS A 289 8.28 16.38 18.42
N ILE A 290 7.88 16.28 19.69
CA ILE A 290 6.47 16.18 20.07
C ILE A 290 5.93 17.57 20.34
N VAL A 291 4.98 18.03 19.52
CA VAL A 291 4.28 19.32 19.67
C VAL A 291 2.78 19.05 19.60
N ASP A 292 2.03 19.52 20.59
CA ASP A 292 0.57 19.31 20.70
C ASP A 292 0.17 17.84 20.54
N ASP A 293 0.91 16.96 21.21
CA ASP A 293 0.76 15.50 21.18
C ASP A 293 0.89 14.90 19.78
N ARG A 294 1.71 15.50 18.91
CA ARG A 294 1.98 14.99 17.55
C ARG A 294 3.47 15.08 17.21
N LEU A 295 3.94 14.13 16.41
CA LEU A 295 5.25 14.20 15.79
C LEU A 295 5.28 15.32 14.73
N LYS A 296 6.29 16.17 14.83
CA LYS A 296 6.65 17.22 13.88
C LYS A 296 8.11 17.08 13.49
N ILE A 297 8.44 17.49 12.27
CA ILE A 297 9.83 17.49 11.81
C ILE A 297 10.56 18.64 12.51
N ASP A 298 11.53 18.28 13.35
CA ASP A 298 12.46 19.26 13.89
C ASP A 298 13.55 19.54 12.87
N THR A 299 14.34 18.51 12.55
CA THR A 299 15.42 18.55 11.56
C THR A 299 15.13 17.55 10.44
N LEU A 300 15.45 17.92 9.19
CA LEU A 300 15.37 17.06 8.03
C LEU A 300 16.65 17.20 7.22
N ASP A 301 17.41 16.11 7.13
CA ASP A 301 18.58 16.01 6.27
C ASP A 301 18.22 15.15 5.07
N PHE A 302 18.17 15.77 3.89
CA PHE A 302 17.87 15.09 2.64
C PHE A 302 19.13 14.97 1.78
N THR A 303 19.47 13.73 1.40
CA THR A 303 20.58 13.43 0.49
C THR A 303 20.00 12.93 -0.84
N PRO A 304 19.95 13.78 -1.88
CA PRO A 304 19.42 13.39 -3.18
C PRO A 304 20.39 12.47 -3.91
N ASP A 305 19.84 11.46 -4.59
CA ASP A 305 20.60 10.72 -5.61
C ASP A 305 20.59 11.48 -6.93
N ALA A 306 21.68 11.40 -7.70
CA ALA A 306 21.72 11.95 -9.04
C ALA A 306 20.69 11.25 -9.93
N ALA A 307 19.88 12.02 -10.67
CA ALA A 307 18.96 11.48 -11.66
C ALA A 307 19.74 10.98 -12.89
N VAL A 308 20.08 9.69 -12.95
CA VAL A 308 20.66 9.03 -14.13
C VAL A 308 19.55 8.64 -15.13
N GLN A 309 19.13 9.52 -16.03
CA GLN A 309 18.08 9.16 -16.99
C GLN A 309 18.51 8.02 -17.93
N VAL A 310 17.96 6.83 -17.71
CA VAL A 310 18.03 5.72 -18.65
C VAL A 310 16.80 5.83 -19.57
N LYS A 311 17.03 5.79 -20.88
CA LYS A 311 15.97 5.94 -21.89
C LYS A 311 15.52 4.55 -22.37
N PRO A 312 14.30 4.43 -22.91
CA PRO A 312 13.92 3.27 -23.71
C PRO A 312 14.97 2.98 -24.78
N LEU A 313 14.94 1.76 -25.31
CA LEU A 313 15.74 1.43 -26.47
C LEU A 313 15.46 2.42 -27.60
N SER A 314 16.50 2.78 -28.35
CA SER A 314 16.42 3.79 -29.42
C SER A 314 15.63 3.33 -30.66
N CYS A 315 15.09 2.12 -30.65
CA CYS A 315 14.34 1.52 -31.74
C CYS A 315 12.85 1.35 -31.41
N PRO A 316 11.98 1.30 -32.43
CA PRO A 316 10.60 0.87 -32.26
C PRO A 316 10.51 -0.57 -31.75
N ILE A 317 9.44 -0.90 -31.04
CA ILE A 317 9.18 -2.23 -30.46
C ILE A 317 9.34 -3.39 -31.47
N LEU A 318 8.94 -3.19 -32.73
CA LEU A 318 9.05 -4.19 -33.80
C LEU A 318 10.50 -4.54 -34.20
N LYS A 319 11.47 -3.73 -33.77
CA LYS A 319 12.90 -3.95 -34.03
C LYS A 319 13.65 -4.43 -32.80
N ALA A 320 12.97 -4.60 -31.66
CA ALA A 320 13.59 -5.04 -30.43
C ALA A 320 13.47 -6.56 -30.26
N SER A 321 14.56 -7.19 -29.84
CA SER A 321 14.60 -8.56 -29.36
C SER A 321 15.07 -8.59 -27.91
N TYR A 322 14.46 -9.41 -27.08
CA TYR A 322 14.75 -9.52 -25.66
C TYR A 322 15.34 -10.89 -25.38
N ARG A 323 16.43 -10.91 -24.60
CA ARG A 323 17.14 -12.13 -24.22
C ARG A 323 17.36 -12.14 -22.72
N SER A 324 17.32 -13.32 -22.11
CA SER A 324 17.79 -13.48 -20.73
C SER A 324 19.30 -13.21 -20.68
N PRO A 325 19.80 -12.54 -19.62
CA PRO A 325 21.23 -12.38 -19.36
C PRO A 325 21.95 -13.70 -19.05
N TRP A 326 21.21 -14.77 -18.73
CA TRP A 326 21.78 -16.10 -18.58
C TRP A 326 21.95 -16.77 -19.95
N PRO A 327 22.90 -17.72 -20.11
CA PRO A 327 23.12 -18.43 -21.35
C PRO A 327 21.92 -19.34 -21.66
N THR A 328 20.88 -18.74 -22.25
CA THR A 328 19.68 -19.41 -22.72
C THR A 328 19.52 -19.14 -24.20
N ARG A 329 18.86 -20.07 -24.90
CA ARG A 329 18.62 -19.96 -26.34
C ARG A 329 17.23 -19.42 -26.65
N PHE A 330 16.64 -18.70 -25.71
CA PHE A 330 15.34 -18.10 -25.91
C PHE A 330 15.43 -16.64 -26.33
N THR A 331 14.52 -16.25 -27.20
CA THR A 331 14.30 -14.88 -27.61
C THR A 331 12.82 -14.54 -27.50
N LEU A 332 12.54 -13.33 -27.02
CA LEU A 332 11.24 -12.70 -27.11
C LEU A 332 11.33 -11.55 -28.11
N HIS A 333 10.38 -11.45 -29.03
CA HIS A 333 10.19 -10.26 -29.87
C HIS A 333 8.71 -10.06 -30.15
N PHE A 334 8.38 -8.96 -30.82
CA PHE A 334 6.99 -8.62 -31.12
C PHE A 334 6.75 -8.53 -32.61
N GLU A 335 5.62 -9.08 -33.05
CA GLU A 335 5.21 -9.07 -34.45
C GLU A 335 3.83 -8.45 -34.60
N LYS A 336 3.57 -7.88 -35.77
CA LYS A 336 2.27 -7.31 -36.11
C LYS A 336 1.42 -8.39 -36.82
N PRO A 337 0.27 -8.81 -36.26
CA PRO A 337 -0.65 -9.72 -36.92
C PRO A 337 -1.38 -9.06 -38.09
N ALA A 338 -2.02 -9.85 -38.96
CA ALA A 338 -2.63 -9.38 -40.21
C ALA A 338 -4.01 -8.69 -40.06
N LEU A 339 -4.36 -8.18 -38.87
CA LEU A 339 -5.75 -7.86 -38.48
C LEU A 339 -5.94 -6.52 -37.75
N PRO A 340 -7.20 -6.05 -37.63
CA PRO A 340 -7.51 -4.79 -36.98
C PRO A 340 -7.25 -4.81 -35.47
N PRO A 341 -7.14 -3.62 -34.85
CA PRO A 341 -6.70 -3.47 -33.48
C PRO A 341 -7.45 -4.32 -32.47
N SER A 342 -6.74 -4.94 -31.52
CA SER A 342 -7.42 -5.40 -30.30
C SER A 342 -7.70 -4.19 -29.41
N ALA A 343 -8.60 -4.31 -28.44
CA ALA A 343 -8.89 -3.19 -27.52
C ALA A 343 -7.68 -2.76 -26.67
N GLN A 344 -6.56 -3.52 -26.71
CA GLN A 344 -5.41 -3.30 -25.84
C GLN A 344 -4.07 -3.21 -26.57
N SER A 345 -3.79 -4.12 -27.52
CA SER A 345 -2.56 -4.09 -28.32
C SER A 345 -2.74 -4.72 -29.71
N ASP A 346 -2.09 -4.14 -30.71
CA ASP A 346 -2.13 -4.59 -32.10
C ASP A 346 -0.88 -5.42 -32.46
N MET A 347 -0.35 -6.10 -31.46
CA MET A 347 0.90 -6.84 -31.51
C MET A 347 0.69 -8.24 -30.94
N VAL A 348 1.54 -9.16 -31.36
CA VAL A 348 1.67 -10.51 -30.80
C VAL A 348 3.07 -10.63 -30.22
N ALA A 349 3.17 -11.11 -28.98
CA ALA A 349 4.45 -11.50 -28.39
C ALA A 349 4.84 -12.88 -28.93
N VAL A 350 6.07 -12.99 -29.43
CA VAL A 350 6.61 -14.20 -30.03
C VAL A 350 7.79 -14.68 -29.21
N ILE A 351 7.71 -15.90 -28.72
CA ILE A 351 8.79 -16.54 -27.96
C ILE A 351 9.35 -17.67 -28.81
N GLU A 352 10.64 -17.61 -29.06
CA GLU A 352 11.38 -18.60 -29.85
C GLU A 352 12.49 -19.25 -29.02
N GLN A 353 12.82 -20.50 -29.34
CA GLN A 353 14.02 -21.19 -28.85
C GLN A 353 14.81 -21.75 -30.02
N THR A 354 16.15 -21.59 -29.98
CA THR A 354 17.07 -22.18 -30.96
C THR A 354 17.95 -23.29 -30.39
N ASP A 355 18.54 -24.12 -31.24
CA ASP A 355 19.58 -25.11 -30.90
C ASP A 355 21.00 -24.52 -30.95
N GLU A 356 22.05 -25.35 -30.82
CA GLU A 356 23.44 -24.87 -30.83
C GLU A 356 23.89 -24.34 -32.20
N ASP A 357 23.17 -24.71 -33.27
CA ASP A 357 23.41 -24.28 -34.65
C ASP A 357 22.47 -23.12 -35.06
N ASP A 358 21.84 -22.44 -34.09
CA ASP A 358 20.82 -21.40 -34.30
C ASP A 358 19.57 -21.86 -35.07
N LYS A 359 19.27 -23.17 -35.10
CA LYS A 359 18.04 -23.69 -35.74
C LYS A 359 16.87 -23.56 -34.79
N LEU A 360 15.74 -23.06 -35.29
CA LEU A 360 14.49 -22.94 -34.55
C LEU A 360 13.99 -24.31 -34.06
N ILE A 361 13.88 -24.47 -32.76
CA ILE A 361 13.29 -25.65 -32.10
C ILE A 361 11.81 -25.39 -31.78
N PHE A 362 11.49 -24.17 -31.35
CA PHE A 362 10.22 -23.84 -30.73
C PHE A 362 9.82 -22.41 -31.03
N ARG A 363 8.53 -22.20 -31.30
CA ARG A 363 7.91 -20.87 -31.48
C ARG A 363 6.48 -20.88 -30.94
N ARG A 364 6.16 -19.93 -30.06
CA ARG A 364 4.81 -19.69 -29.54
C ARG A 364 4.41 -18.22 -29.67
N TYR A 365 3.11 -18.01 -29.76
CA TYR A 365 2.50 -16.70 -30.00
C TYR A 365 1.53 -16.38 -28.86
N PHE A 366 1.54 -15.13 -28.42
CA PHE A 366 0.66 -14.65 -27.35
C PHE A 366 0.05 -13.30 -27.71
N SER A 367 -1.26 -13.19 -27.48
CA SER A 367 -1.99 -11.91 -27.52
C SER A 367 -2.07 -11.30 -26.12
N PHE A 368 -2.52 -10.04 -26.03
CA PHE A 368 -2.57 -9.29 -24.78
C PHE A 368 -4.01 -9.07 -24.32
N ALA A 369 -4.26 -9.30 -23.03
CA ALA A 369 -5.50 -8.94 -22.34
C ALA A 369 -5.19 -8.24 -21.01
N GLY A 370 -6.09 -7.38 -20.56
CA GLY A 370 -5.77 -6.43 -19.50
C GLY A 370 -6.41 -6.87 -18.21
N SER A 371 -5.63 -6.84 -17.15
CA SER A 371 -6.13 -7.08 -15.81
C SER A 371 -6.86 -5.84 -15.32
N ASN A 372 -8.16 -5.97 -15.05
CA ASN A 372 -8.94 -4.89 -14.42
C ASN A 372 -8.45 -4.68 -12.99
N GLY A 373 -7.59 -3.68 -12.77
CA GLY A 373 -7.30 -3.13 -11.44
C GLY A 373 -5.88 -3.30 -10.89
N PHE A 374 -5.00 -4.10 -11.51
CA PHE A 374 -3.64 -4.37 -10.99
C PHE A 374 -2.49 -3.85 -11.86
N GLY A 375 -2.81 -3.16 -12.95
CA GLY A 375 -1.82 -2.64 -13.89
C GLY A 375 -1.10 -3.71 -14.72
N SER A 376 -1.23 -5.01 -14.43
CA SER A 376 -0.61 -6.10 -15.18
C SER A 376 -1.30 -6.39 -16.53
N THR A 377 -0.51 -6.80 -17.52
CA THR A 377 -1.03 -7.33 -18.78
C THR A 377 -0.93 -8.86 -18.76
N THR A 378 -1.99 -9.55 -19.12
CA THR A 378 -2.03 -11.01 -19.26
C THR A 378 -1.70 -11.41 -20.69
N LEU A 379 -0.86 -12.43 -20.86
CA LEU A 379 -0.59 -13.08 -22.14
C LEU A 379 -1.57 -14.23 -22.34
N ILE A 380 -2.23 -14.24 -23.49
CA ILE A 380 -3.14 -15.30 -23.90
C ILE A 380 -2.50 -16.08 -25.06
N PRO A 381 -2.26 -17.39 -24.90
CA PRO A 381 -1.73 -18.24 -25.97
C PRO A 381 -2.64 -18.24 -27.21
N VAL A 382 -2.05 -18.08 -28.40
CA VAL A 382 -2.78 -18.10 -29.66
C VAL A 382 -2.12 -19.02 -30.69
N ASP A 383 -2.91 -19.49 -31.66
CA ASP A 383 -2.51 -20.47 -32.68
C ASP A 383 -1.59 -19.90 -33.80
N GLY A 384 -1.22 -18.62 -33.73
CA GLY A 384 -0.33 -17.98 -34.70
C GLY A 384 -0.52 -16.46 -34.78
N LEU A 385 -0.21 -15.89 -35.94
CA LEU A 385 -0.45 -14.48 -36.25
C LEU A 385 -1.83 -14.23 -36.87
N GLY A 386 -2.62 -15.29 -37.11
CA GLY A 386 -3.82 -15.23 -37.94
C GLY A 386 -3.49 -14.90 -39.40
N ASP A 387 -4.53 -14.67 -40.20
CA ASP A 387 -4.43 -14.18 -41.58
C ASP A 387 -5.33 -12.95 -41.78
N ALA A 388 -5.37 -12.40 -42.99
CA ALA A 388 -6.13 -11.20 -43.30
C ALA A 388 -7.66 -11.37 -43.13
N GLN A 389 -8.15 -12.59 -42.98
CA GLN A 389 -9.55 -12.95 -42.82
C GLN A 389 -9.87 -13.53 -41.43
N ASN A 390 -8.88 -14.10 -40.72
CA ASN A 390 -9.06 -14.88 -39.50
C ASN A 390 -8.11 -14.45 -38.37
N PRO A 391 -8.62 -13.97 -37.21
CA PRO A 391 -7.79 -13.68 -36.03
C PRO A 391 -7.03 -14.85 -35.47
N PRO A 392 -5.84 -14.58 -34.85
CA PRO A 392 -5.23 -15.55 -33.94
C PRO A 392 -6.31 -16.07 -33.01
N GLN A 393 -6.52 -17.39 -33.05
CA GLN A 393 -7.51 -18.03 -32.20
C GLN A 393 -6.84 -18.35 -30.88
N MET A 394 -7.53 -18.06 -29.78
CA MET A 394 -7.09 -18.49 -28.46
C MET A 394 -6.98 -20.01 -28.45
N LEU A 395 -5.84 -20.51 -28.00
CA LEU A 395 -5.69 -21.94 -27.75
C LEU A 395 -6.63 -22.32 -26.58
N PRO A 396 -7.25 -23.51 -26.62
CA PRO A 396 -8.13 -23.95 -25.54
C PRO A 396 -7.36 -24.03 -24.22
N GLU A 397 -7.90 -23.42 -23.16
CA GLU A 397 -7.35 -23.52 -21.80
C GLU A 397 -7.33 -24.98 -21.36
N ALA A 398 -6.16 -25.50 -20.99
CA ALA A 398 -6.07 -26.81 -20.36
C ALA A 398 -6.42 -26.69 -18.86
N GLU A 399 -7.12 -27.70 -18.31
CA GLU A 399 -7.46 -27.72 -16.87
C GLU A 399 -6.19 -27.59 -16.01
N GLY A 400 -6.09 -26.50 -15.25
CA GLY A 400 -4.97 -26.22 -14.33
C GLY A 400 -3.92 -25.23 -14.83
N GLU A 401 -4.12 -24.60 -16.00
CA GLU A 401 -3.24 -23.52 -16.47
C GLU A 401 -3.47 -22.22 -15.69
N GLU A 402 -2.39 -21.62 -15.18
CA GLU A 402 -2.38 -20.29 -14.56
C GLU A 402 -2.19 -19.21 -15.65
N SER A 403 -2.81 -18.04 -15.45
CA SER A 403 -2.63 -16.88 -16.31
C SER A 403 -1.18 -16.42 -16.35
N LEU A 404 -0.65 -16.16 -17.56
CA LEU A 404 0.70 -15.63 -17.74
C LEU A 404 0.70 -14.10 -17.60
N TYR A 405 1.51 -13.58 -16.69
CA TYR A 405 1.70 -12.13 -16.57
C TYR A 405 2.89 -11.63 -17.38
N PHE A 406 2.65 -10.56 -18.12
CA PHE A 406 3.65 -9.80 -18.84
C PHE A 406 3.84 -8.44 -18.20
N HIS A 407 5.11 -8.13 -17.92
CA HIS A 407 5.51 -6.84 -17.40
C HIS A 407 6.64 -6.24 -18.24
N ALA A 408 6.39 -5.08 -18.83
CA ALA A 408 7.40 -4.32 -19.56
C ALA A 408 8.02 -3.26 -18.64
N PHE A 409 9.31 -2.99 -18.82
CA PHE A 409 10.06 -2.06 -18.00
C PHE A 409 10.99 -1.18 -18.82
N ILE A 410 11.04 0.09 -18.46
CA ILE A 410 12.13 0.98 -18.88
C ILE A 410 13.14 1.08 -17.74
N GLY A 411 14.42 1.02 -18.09
CA GLY A 411 15.46 1.30 -17.12
C GLY A 411 15.35 2.75 -16.69
N GLU A 412 15.62 2.97 -15.42
CA GLU A 412 15.68 4.27 -14.79
C GLU A 412 16.91 4.30 -13.88
N PRO A 413 17.34 5.49 -13.42
CA PRO A 413 18.59 5.66 -12.67
C PRO A 413 18.87 4.60 -11.62
N ASN A 414 17.82 4.24 -10.87
CA ASN A 414 17.91 3.44 -9.66
C ASN A 414 16.86 2.31 -9.65
N GLY A 415 16.47 1.81 -10.83
CA GLY A 415 15.52 0.69 -10.92
C GLY A 415 14.85 0.55 -12.28
N MET A 416 13.72 -0.15 -12.28
CA MET A 416 12.93 -0.42 -13.47
C MET A 416 11.53 0.13 -13.28
N LYS A 417 11.11 1.04 -14.17
CA LYS A 417 9.76 1.59 -14.16
C LYS A 417 8.84 0.70 -14.97
N TYR A 418 7.73 0.31 -14.35
CA TYR A 418 6.69 -0.48 -14.97
C TYR A 418 5.96 0.30 -16.08
N VAL A 419 5.79 -0.33 -17.24
CA VAL A 419 5.01 0.21 -18.36
C VAL A 419 3.64 -0.45 -18.34
N SER A 420 2.61 0.33 -17.95
CA SER A 420 1.24 -0.16 -17.76
C SER A 420 0.44 -0.35 -19.05
N THR A 421 0.96 0.15 -20.18
CA THR A 421 0.35 -0.04 -21.49
C THR A 421 1.06 -1.19 -22.21
N PRO A 422 0.32 -2.17 -22.74
CA PRO A 422 0.94 -3.22 -23.57
C PRO A 422 1.59 -2.62 -24.82
N PRO A 423 2.54 -3.32 -25.45
CA PRO A 423 3.31 -2.77 -26.57
C PRO A 423 2.41 -2.41 -27.76
N LEU A 424 2.64 -1.27 -28.41
CA LEU A 424 1.86 -0.81 -29.56
C LEU A 424 2.75 -0.61 -30.79
N PRO A 425 2.22 -0.76 -32.02
CA PRO A 425 2.99 -0.47 -33.23
C PRO A 425 3.57 0.95 -33.20
N GLY A 426 4.87 1.07 -33.41
CA GLY A 426 5.58 2.35 -33.42
C GLY A 426 5.91 2.93 -32.05
N SER A 427 5.53 2.27 -30.94
CA SER A 427 6.00 2.67 -29.61
C SER A 427 7.51 2.40 -29.45
N PRO A 428 8.23 3.19 -28.64
CA PRO A 428 9.59 2.86 -28.27
C PRO A 428 9.63 1.51 -27.54
N ALA A 429 10.71 0.76 -27.76
CA ALA A 429 10.92 -0.51 -27.09
C ALA A 429 11.34 -0.30 -25.62
N PRO A 430 10.71 -0.98 -24.64
CA PRO A 430 11.20 -0.99 -23.26
C PRO A 430 12.64 -1.51 -23.18
N LEU A 431 13.33 -1.16 -22.09
CA LEU A 431 14.69 -1.65 -21.87
C LEU A 431 14.69 -3.13 -21.47
N GLY A 432 13.67 -3.57 -20.74
CA GLY A 432 13.54 -4.95 -20.28
C GLY A 432 12.10 -5.42 -20.17
N VAL A 433 11.93 -6.74 -20.14
CA VAL A 433 10.64 -7.43 -19.98
C VAL A 433 10.79 -8.55 -18.95
N PHE A 434 9.82 -8.67 -18.04
CA PHE A 434 9.73 -9.75 -17.06
C PHE A 434 8.44 -10.54 -17.23
N MET A 435 8.55 -11.86 -17.20
CA MET A 435 7.44 -12.80 -17.36
C MET A 435 7.55 -13.90 -16.29
N PRO A 436 7.11 -13.63 -15.04
CA PRO A 436 7.39 -14.50 -13.88
C PRO A 436 6.86 -15.92 -14.03
N ASP A 437 5.73 -16.10 -14.73
CA ASP A 437 5.02 -17.38 -14.84
C ASP A 437 5.25 -18.11 -16.15
N LEU A 438 6.02 -17.53 -17.07
CA LEU A 438 6.33 -18.16 -18.37
C LEU A 438 6.95 -19.55 -18.20
N ALA A 439 7.85 -19.68 -17.23
CA ALA A 439 8.54 -20.93 -16.93
C ALA A 439 7.59 -22.05 -16.46
N ARG A 440 6.40 -21.76 -15.91
CA ARG A 440 5.42 -22.78 -15.49
C ARG A 440 4.57 -23.27 -16.65
N SER A 441 4.09 -22.37 -17.50
CA SER A 441 3.27 -22.72 -18.68
C SER A 441 4.00 -23.66 -19.64
N LEU A 442 5.32 -23.49 -19.80
CA LEU A 442 6.15 -24.33 -20.68
C LEU A 442 6.74 -25.56 -19.98
N TRP A 443 6.54 -25.70 -18.66
CA TRP A 443 7.00 -26.84 -17.86
C TRP A 443 6.11 -28.08 -18.04
N TYR A 444 4.81 -27.88 -18.16
CA TYR A 444 3.84 -28.97 -18.32
C TYR A 444 3.81 -29.54 -19.74
N ASP A 445 4.29 -28.76 -20.70
CA ASP A 445 4.16 -29.01 -22.14
C ASP A 445 5.45 -29.56 -22.77
N GLY A 446 6.36 -30.10 -21.95
CA GLY A 446 7.77 -30.33 -22.27
C GLY A 446 8.03 -30.77 -23.72
N ILE A 447 9.08 -30.21 -24.34
CA ILE A 447 9.30 -30.31 -25.78
C ILE A 447 9.39 -31.79 -26.15
N ALA A 448 8.46 -32.25 -26.99
CA ALA A 448 8.49 -33.60 -27.52
C ALA A 448 9.84 -33.82 -28.20
N ASP A 449 10.60 -34.82 -27.73
CA ASP A 449 11.85 -35.19 -28.38
C ASP A 449 11.52 -35.61 -29.82
N PRO A 450 12.12 -34.98 -30.85
CA PRO A 450 11.91 -35.34 -32.25
C PRO A 450 12.17 -36.83 -32.55
N LYS A 451 12.86 -37.54 -31.66
CA LYS A 451 13.16 -38.97 -31.73
C LYS A 451 12.21 -39.85 -30.91
N GLY A 452 11.15 -39.29 -30.33
CA GLY A 452 10.15 -40.03 -29.55
C GLY A 452 10.57 -40.37 -28.12
N GLY A 453 11.58 -39.69 -27.58
CA GLY A 453 11.97 -39.77 -26.17
C GLY A 453 11.04 -39.01 -25.21
N PRO A 454 11.25 -39.14 -23.89
CA PRO A 454 10.50 -38.38 -22.89
C PRO A 454 10.68 -36.86 -23.13
N PRO A 455 9.64 -36.06 -22.87
CA PRO A 455 9.67 -34.62 -23.13
C PRO A 455 10.86 -33.94 -22.44
N ILE A 456 11.59 -33.12 -23.21
CA ILE A 456 12.74 -32.39 -22.71
C ILE A 456 12.22 -31.27 -21.80
N ARG A 457 12.56 -31.36 -20.51
CA ARG A 457 12.31 -30.28 -19.55
C ARG A 457 13.26 -29.14 -19.85
N VAL A 458 12.72 -27.99 -20.24
CA VAL A 458 13.51 -26.79 -20.47
C VAL A 458 13.42 -25.91 -19.22
N GLU A 459 14.56 -25.69 -18.58
CA GLU A 459 14.66 -24.77 -17.45
C GLU A 459 14.69 -23.34 -18.01
N MET A 460 13.50 -22.72 -18.10
CA MET A 460 13.39 -21.32 -18.49
C MET A 460 13.67 -20.42 -17.29
N PRO A 461 14.48 -19.37 -17.47
CA PRO A 461 14.84 -18.48 -16.39
C PRO A 461 13.64 -17.59 -16.01
N ARG A 462 13.44 -17.41 -14.69
CA ARG A 462 12.44 -16.48 -14.13
C ARG A 462 13.10 -15.15 -13.82
N ASP A 463 13.66 -14.53 -14.84
CA ASP A 463 14.49 -13.34 -14.72
C ASP A 463 14.05 -12.24 -15.69
N MET A 464 14.72 -11.09 -15.62
CA MET A 464 14.50 -9.96 -16.51
C MET A 464 15.18 -10.21 -17.87
N TRP A 465 14.45 -10.01 -18.95
CA TRP A 465 14.94 -10.16 -20.32
C TRP A 465 15.31 -8.79 -20.84
N MET A 466 16.56 -8.60 -21.20
CA MET A 466 17.07 -7.31 -21.65
C MET A 466 16.90 -7.16 -23.14
N GLY A 467 16.41 -6.00 -23.56
CA GLY A 467 16.16 -5.70 -24.95
C GLY A 467 17.43 -5.24 -25.68
N GLU A 468 17.53 -5.65 -26.93
CA GLU A 468 18.54 -5.21 -27.90
C GLU A 468 17.81 -4.76 -29.17
N CYS A 469 18.33 -3.72 -29.82
CA CYS A 469 17.80 -3.28 -31.11
C CYS A 469 18.50 -4.04 -32.23
N ALA A 470 17.72 -4.61 -33.15
CA ALA A 470 18.24 -5.01 -34.44
C ALA A 470 18.70 -3.76 -35.21
N GLU A 471 19.90 -3.82 -35.79
CA GLU A 471 20.50 -2.76 -36.62
C GLU A 471 19.65 -2.43 -37.87
#